data_AF-A0A7S0CES1-F1
#
_entry.id   AF-A0A7S0CES1-F1
#
_cell.length_a   1.000
_cell.length_b   1.000
_cell.length_c   1.000
_cell.angle_alpha   90.00
_cell.angle_beta   90.00
_cell.angle_gamma   90.00
#
_symmetry.space_group_name_H-M   'P 1'
#
loop_
_entity.id
_entity.type
_entity.pdbx_description
1 polymer ?
#
loop_
_entity_poly.entity_id
_entity_poly.type
_entity_poly.pdbx_seq_one_letter_code
_entity_poly.pdbx_strand_id
1 'polypeptide(L)'
;LNTHPQLKAAVQKSNVDSNYFKSTIPFRRRNGLLLEAALRVSITARDYELVARIIETVAMFKIGSPSAIDRQSIEWFNSVMEKQYGNPASTLPGSGLPRLKVHQTKLETVGEDQIATLDTVTFSIRVERLHAARFLEGQLNICKARKMDPRIAMAAYHEGWWILIRAKLIKPLNGAKSSKPTSAVDQLIDGEAEQSDAKLMVAYPMIVSSISKKFGEVALKFQAPDVPGKYKFIVDIKSAEYLGADAKTELTATVVDSEGLEREEEEEDEGDEDDEEVKKEK
;
A
#
# COMPACT_ATOMS: atom_id res chain seq x y z
N LEU A 1 -0.33 -15.89 -13.57
CA LEU A 1 -1.15 -15.62 -14.79
C LEU A 1 -1.27 -16.80 -15.73
N ASN A 2 -0.21 -17.25 -16.42
CA ASN A 2 -0.34 -18.27 -17.48
C ASN A 2 -0.54 -19.72 -16.97
N THR A 3 -0.75 -19.87 -15.67
CA THR A 3 -0.86 -21.16 -14.98
C THR A 3 -2.24 -21.40 -14.37
N HIS A 4 -3.16 -20.45 -14.48
CA HIS A 4 -4.51 -20.59 -13.93
C HIS A 4 -5.22 -21.81 -14.56
N PRO A 5 -5.90 -22.67 -13.78
CA PRO A 5 -6.49 -23.92 -14.28
C PRO A 5 -7.45 -23.70 -15.46
N GLN A 6 -8.26 -22.66 -15.41
CA GLN A 6 -9.21 -22.34 -16.48
C GLN A 6 -8.51 -21.96 -17.79
N LEU A 7 -7.40 -21.21 -17.72
CA LEU A 7 -6.62 -20.86 -18.91
C LEU A 7 -5.96 -22.10 -19.51
N LYS A 8 -5.41 -23.00 -18.68
CA LYS A 8 -4.87 -24.28 -19.15
C LYS A 8 -5.94 -25.13 -19.84
N ALA A 9 -7.12 -25.22 -19.25
CA ALA A 9 -8.25 -25.95 -19.83
C ALA A 9 -8.72 -25.32 -21.15
N ALA A 10 -8.73 -23.98 -21.25
CA ALA A 10 -9.08 -23.27 -22.48
C ALA A 10 -8.05 -23.49 -23.60
N VAL A 11 -6.75 -23.49 -23.28
CA VAL A 11 -5.68 -23.81 -24.23
C VAL A 11 -5.82 -25.24 -24.75
N GLN A 12 -6.07 -26.22 -23.87
CA GLN A 12 -6.29 -27.62 -24.26
C GLN A 12 -7.50 -27.79 -25.19
N LYS A 13 -8.50 -26.93 -25.07
CA LYS A 13 -9.70 -26.91 -25.93
C LYS A 13 -9.54 -26.05 -27.18
N SER A 14 -8.35 -25.51 -27.45
CA SER A 14 -8.09 -24.56 -28.55
C SER A 14 -8.99 -23.32 -28.52
N ASN A 15 -9.48 -22.93 -27.34
CA ASN A 15 -10.32 -21.74 -27.15
C ASN A 15 -9.50 -20.45 -26.96
N VAL A 16 -8.17 -20.53 -27.09
CA VAL A 16 -7.26 -19.38 -26.92
C VAL A 16 -6.60 -19.11 -28.26
N ASP A 17 -6.80 -17.91 -28.80
CA ASP A 17 -6.15 -17.46 -30.03
C ASP A 17 -4.62 -17.47 -29.87
N SER A 18 -3.92 -17.91 -30.91
CA SER A 18 -2.47 -17.74 -31.10
C SER A 18 -1.95 -16.33 -30.80
N ASN A 19 -2.76 -15.29 -31.03
CA ASN A 19 -2.42 -13.90 -30.76
C ASN A 19 -2.67 -13.45 -29.33
N TYR A 20 -3.37 -14.25 -28.51
CA TYR A 20 -3.73 -13.90 -27.13
C TYR A 20 -2.51 -13.41 -26.34
N PHE A 21 -1.43 -14.18 -26.31
CA PHE A 21 -0.24 -13.80 -25.55
C PHE A 21 0.49 -12.57 -26.12
N LYS A 22 0.44 -12.37 -27.45
CA LYS A 22 1.03 -11.19 -28.11
C LYS A 22 0.25 -9.93 -27.79
N SER A 23 -1.08 -9.98 -27.82
CA SER A 23 -1.95 -8.83 -27.55
C SER A 23 -2.07 -8.51 -26.05
N THR A 24 -1.85 -9.51 -25.19
CA THR A 24 -1.95 -9.34 -23.73
C THR A 24 -0.89 -8.37 -23.18
N ILE A 25 0.33 -8.33 -23.73
CA ILE A 25 1.40 -7.46 -23.22
C ILE A 25 1.04 -5.97 -23.41
N PRO A 26 0.73 -5.48 -24.64
CA PRO A 26 0.27 -4.10 -24.84
C PRO A 26 -0.97 -3.74 -24.03
N PHE A 27 -1.93 -4.67 -23.92
CA PHE A 27 -3.15 -4.47 -23.14
C PHE A 27 -2.84 -4.23 -21.66
N ARG A 28 -1.99 -5.06 -21.05
CA ARG A 28 -1.57 -4.89 -19.65
C ARG A 28 -0.89 -3.56 -19.41
N ARG A 29 -0.01 -3.13 -20.32
CA ARG A 29 0.67 -1.84 -20.21
C ARG A 29 -0.34 -0.69 -20.22
N ARG A 30 -1.30 -0.70 -21.14
CA ARG A 30 -2.34 0.34 -21.24
C ARG A 30 -3.26 0.36 -20.02
N ASN A 31 -3.72 -0.80 -19.55
CA ASN A 31 -4.53 -0.89 -18.34
C ASN A 31 -3.76 -0.45 -17.09
N GLY A 32 -2.46 -0.75 -17.01
CA GLY A 32 -1.61 -0.26 -15.94
C GLY A 32 -1.63 1.27 -15.84
N LEU A 33 -1.49 1.97 -16.96
CA LEU A 33 -1.55 3.44 -17.01
C LEU A 33 -2.93 3.98 -16.60
N LEU A 34 -4.01 3.33 -17.03
CA LEU A 34 -5.37 3.74 -16.67
C LEU A 34 -5.65 3.54 -15.18
N LEU A 35 -5.22 2.41 -14.61
CA LEU A 35 -5.35 2.12 -13.18
C LEU A 35 -4.51 3.09 -12.35
N GLU A 36 -3.32 3.45 -12.81
CA GLU A 36 -2.49 4.46 -12.13
C GLU A 36 -3.14 5.85 -12.17
N ALA A 37 -3.68 6.26 -13.32
CA ALA A 37 -4.39 7.53 -13.43
C ALA A 37 -5.64 7.55 -12.53
N ALA A 38 -6.43 6.48 -12.54
CA ALA A 38 -7.58 6.32 -11.66
C ALA A 38 -7.16 6.41 -10.19
N LEU A 39 -6.09 5.70 -9.80
CA LEU A 39 -5.58 5.71 -8.43
C LEU A 39 -5.22 7.12 -7.96
N ARG A 40 -4.51 7.89 -8.78
CA ARG A 40 -4.15 9.29 -8.45
C ARG A 40 -5.39 10.14 -8.24
N VAL A 41 -6.39 10.02 -9.11
CA VAL A 41 -7.66 10.76 -8.97
C VAL A 41 -8.39 10.36 -7.69
N SER A 42 -8.46 9.07 -7.38
CA SER A 42 -9.11 8.55 -6.16
C SER A 42 -8.40 9.00 -4.88
N ILE A 43 -7.07 9.06 -4.89
CA ILE A 43 -6.28 9.58 -3.77
C ILE A 43 -6.59 11.07 -3.55
N THR A 44 -6.59 11.88 -4.63
CA THR A 44 -6.94 13.30 -4.56
C THR A 44 -8.38 13.50 -4.05
N ALA A 45 -9.30 12.65 -4.50
CA ALA A 45 -10.69 12.60 -4.04
C ALA A 45 -10.86 12.08 -2.60
N ARG A 46 -9.78 11.59 -1.97
CA ARG A 46 -9.79 10.96 -0.64
C ARG A 46 -10.78 9.80 -0.51
N ASP A 47 -11.05 9.10 -1.63
CA ASP A 47 -11.93 7.94 -1.68
C ASP A 47 -11.14 6.66 -1.36
N TYR A 48 -11.19 6.25 -0.10
CA TYR A 48 -10.52 5.03 0.35
C TYR A 48 -11.00 3.77 -0.40
N GLU A 49 -12.31 3.64 -0.62
CA GLU A 49 -12.84 2.41 -1.19
C GLU A 49 -12.32 2.23 -2.61
N LEU A 50 -12.40 3.29 -3.42
CA LEU A 50 -11.90 3.24 -4.78
C LEU A 50 -10.39 3.03 -4.82
N VAL A 51 -9.61 3.70 -3.95
CA VAL A 51 -8.16 3.47 -3.82
C VAL A 51 -7.86 1.99 -3.50
N ALA A 52 -8.52 1.44 -2.48
CA ALA A 52 -8.35 0.05 -2.07
C ALA A 52 -8.70 -0.93 -3.20
N ARG A 53 -9.82 -0.71 -3.90
CA ARG A 53 -10.26 -1.54 -5.04
C ARG A 53 -9.31 -1.46 -6.22
N ILE A 54 -8.73 -0.30 -6.50
CA ILE A 54 -7.75 -0.17 -7.58
C ILE A 54 -6.48 -0.95 -7.24
N ILE A 55 -5.98 -0.89 -6.00
CA ILE A 55 -4.81 -1.67 -5.55
C ILE A 55 -5.07 -3.17 -5.66
N GLU A 56 -6.23 -3.62 -5.20
CA GLU A 56 -6.69 -5.02 -5.34
C GLU A 56 -6.77 -5.45 -6.80
N THR A 57 -7.29 -4.57 -7.67
CA THR A 57 -7.39 -4.80 -9.12
C THR A 57 -6.01 -4.94 -9.75
N VAL A 58 -5.03 -4.12 -9.36
CA VAL A 58 -3.63 -4.25 -9.81
C VAL A 58 -3.06 -5.62 -9.42
N ALA A 59 -3.27 -6.07 -8.16
CA ALA A 59 -2.84 -7.38 -7.71
C ALA A 59 -3.52 -8.50 -8.51
N MET A 60 -4.84 -8.41 -8.73
CA MET A 60 -5.60 -9.34 -9.59
C MET A 60 -5.01 -9.43 -10.99
N PHE A 61 -4.68 -8.29 -11.62
CA PHE A 61 -4.07 -8.26 -12.95
C PHE A 61 -2.68 -8.91 -12.99
N LYS A 62 -1.87 -8.75 -11.94
CA LYS A 62 -0.52 -9.35 -11.86
C LYS A 62 -0.54 -10.84 -11.51
N ILE A 63 -1.54 -11.28 -10.75
CA ILE A 63 -1.68 -12.70 -10.37
C ILE A 63 -2.43 -13.49 -11.44
N GLY A 64 -3.39 -12.83 -12.11
CA GLY A 64 -4.35 -13.46 -13.01
C GLY A 64 -5.49 -14.11 -12.25
N SER A 65 -5.97 -13.41 -11.22
CA SER A 65 -7.10 -13.83 -10.41
C SER A 65 -8.37 -13.09 -10.87
N PRO A 66 -9.54 -13.77 -10.96
CA PRO A 66 -10.80 -13.11 -11.30
C PRO A 66 -11.34 -12.25 -10.15
N SER A 67 -10.85 -12.43 -8.92
CA SER A 67 -11.32 -11.70 -7.75
C SER A 67 -10.22 -11.58 -6.68
N ALA A 68 -10.22 -10.45 -5.98
CA ALA A 68 -9.37 -10.19 -4.82
C ALA A 68 -10.05 -10.50 -3.48
N ILE A 69 -11.37 -10.70 -3.49
CA ILE A 69 -12.20 -10.87 -2.28
C ILE A 69 -12.80 -12.27 -2.16
N ASP A 70 -12.94 -12.97 -3.29
CA ASP A 70 -13.49 -14.31 -3.31
C ASP A 70 -12.53 -15.28 -2.64
N ARG A 71 -13.07 -16.06 -1.70
CA ARG A 71 -12.31 -17.01 -0.90
C ARG A 71 -11.62 -18.05 -1.76
N GLN A 72 -12.30 -18.57 -2.79
CA GLN A 72 -11.74 -19.61 -3.65
C GLN A 72 -10.52 -19.09 -4.43
N SER A 73 -10.62 -17.86 -4.94
CA SER A 73 -9.55 -17.18 -5.66
C SER A 73 -8.31 -16.94 -4.76
N ILE A 74 -8.54 -16.49 -3.53
CA ILE A 74 -7.47 -16.28 -2.53
C ILE A 74 -6.83 -17.61 -2.12
N GLU A 75 -7.62 -18.64 -1.82
CA GLU A 75 -7.12 -19.96 -1.42
C GLU A 75 -6.31 -20.63 -2.55
N TRP A 76 -6.77 -20.51 -3.80
CA TRP A 76 -6.01 -20.96 -4.95
C TRP A 76 -4.63 -20.28 -5.00
N PHE A 77 -4.59 -18.95 -4.93
CA PHE A 77 -3.33 -18.20 -4.99
C PHE A 77 -2.40 -18.58 -3.83
N ASN A 78 -2.93 -18.66 -2.61
CA ASN A 78 -2.18 -19.09 -1.44
C ASN A 78 -1.60 -20.49 -1.61
N SER A 79 -2.33 -21.43 -2.23
CA SER A 79 -1.83 -22.77 -2.51
C SER A 79 -0.66 -22.77 -3.51
N VAL A 80 -0.66 -21.85 -4.48
CA VAL A 80 0.44 -21.68 -5.43
C VAL A 80 1.68 -21.15 -4.71
N MET A 81 1.50 -20.13 -3.86
CA MET A 81 2.57 -19.56 -3.05
C MET A 81 3.14 -20.57 -2.05
N GLU A 82 2.29 -21.38 -1.43
CA GLU A 82 2.71 -22.46 -0.52
C GLU A 82 3.55 -23.52 -1.24
N LYS A 83 3.17 -23.92 -2.46
CA LYS A 83 3.96 -24.88 -3.25
C LYS A 83 5.32 -24.33 -3.67
N GLN A 84 5.42 -23.01 -3.85
CA GLN A 84 6.63 -22.38 -4.35
C GLN A 84 7.58 -21.95 -3.22
N TYR A 85 7.04 -21.48 -2.10
CA TYR A 85 7.79 -20.84 -1.01
C TYR A 85 7.40 -21.34 0.39
N GLY A 86 6.41 -22.23 0.49
CA GLY A 86 5.94 -22.79 1.77
C GLY A 86 6.98 -23.71 2.39
N ASN A 87 6.93 -23.81 3.72
CA ASN A 87 7.77 -24.75 4.45
C ASN A 87 7.03 -26.10 4.55
N PRO A 88 7.60 -27.21 4.06
CA PRO A 88 6.98 -28.53 4.19
C PRO A 88 6.75 -28.97 5.65
N ALA A 89 7.46 -28.38 6.62
CA ALA A 89 7.26 -28.61 8.04
C ALA A 89 6.24 -27.64 8.72
N SER A 90 5.72 -26.65 7.99
CA SER A 90 4.75 -25.70 8.52
C SER A 90 3.32 -26.20 8.28
N THR A 91 2.55 -26.37 9.35
CA THR A 91 1.11 -26.67 9.27
C THR A 91 0.25 -25.42 9.13
N LEU A 92 0.84 -24.23 9.22
CA LEU A 92 0.12 -22.97 9.08
C LEU A 92 -0.24 -22.72 7.60
N PRO A 93 -1.52 -22.56 7.26
CA PRO A 93 -1.92 -22.21 5.90
C PRO A 93 -1.34 -20.85 5.49
N GLY A 94 -0.74 -20.77 4.31
CA GLY A 94 -0.13 -19.54 3.78
C GLY A 94 1.26 -19.24 4.33
N SER A 95 2.00 -20.27 4.77
CA SER A 95 3.39 -20.15 5.23
C SER A 95 4.37 -19.69 4.13
N GLY A 96 3.97 -19.80 2.86
CA GLY A 96 4.69 -19.24 1.69
C GLY A 96 4.22 -17.87 1.24
N LEU A 97 3.14 -17.31 1.82
CA LEU A 97 2.59 -16.01 1.39
C LEU A 97 3.36 -14.84 2.03
N PRO A 98 3.82 -13.87 1.23
CA PRO A 98 4.37 -12.64 1.75
C PRO A 98 3.39 -11.86 2.62
N ARG A 99 3.75 -11.66 3.89
CA ARG A 99 2.99 -10.88 4.86
C ARG A 99 3.86 -9.86 5.56
N LEU A 100 3.26 -8.74 5.89
CA LEU A 100 3.82 -7.71 6.76
C LEU A 100 3.15 -7.76 8.12
N LYS A 101 3.95 -7.64 9.18
CA LYS A 101 3.48 -7.45 10.55
C LYS A 101 3.90 -6.07 11.03
N VAL A 102 2.94 -5.30 11.53
CA VAL A 102 3.21 -3.99 12.14
C VAL A 102 3.59 -4.20 13.60
N HIS A 103 4.69 -3.59 14.04
CA HIS A 103 5.21 -3.71 15.41
C HIS A 103 5.05 -2.44 16.23
N GLN A 104 5.43 -1.31 15.64
CA GLN A 104 5.43 -0.02 16.31
C GLN A 104 4.76 0.99 15.40
N THR A 105 3.92 1.83 15.98
CA THR A 105 3.25 2.94 15.32
C THR A 105 3.41 4.15 16.22
N LYS A 106 3.90 5.26 15.66
CA LYS A 106 3.99 6.55 16.35
C LYS A 106 3.28 7.60 15.49
N LEU A 107 2.48 8.45 16.11
CA LEU A 107 1.81 9.57 15.47
C LEU A 107 2.22 10.82 16.24
N GLU A 108 2.86 11.77 15.56
CA GLU A 108 3.39 12.99 16.20
C GLU A 108 3.39 14.17 15.24
N THR A 109 3.28 15.38 15.80
CA THR A 109 3.66 16.62 15.12
C THR A 109 5.08 16.94 15.55
N VAL A 110 5.98 17.28 14.62
CA VAL A 110 7.39 17.54 14.94
C VAL A 110 7.47 18.78 15.84
N GLY A 111 8.31 18.74 16.88
CA GLY A 111 8.47 19.85 17.83
C GLY A 111 7.33 20.02 18.85
N GLU A 112 6.23 19.29 18.70
CA GLU A 112 4.98 19.57 19.40
C GLU A 112 4.52 18.39 20.27
N ASP A 113 4.03 18.68 21.48
CA ASP A 113 3.49 17.67 22.40
C ASP A 113 2.08 17.20 22.02
N GLN A 114 1.36 18.01 21.22
CA GLN A 114 -0.03 17.79 20.86
C GLN A 114 -0.25 17.93 19.36
N ILE A 115 -1.17 17.12 18.84
CA ILE A 115 -1.62 17.21 17.45
C ILE A 115 -2.79 18.20 17.40
N ALA A 116 -2.63 19.31 16.69
CA ALA A 116 -3.72 20.24 16.46
C ALA A 116 -4.40 20.01 15.11
N THR A 117 -5.56 20.64 14.95
CA THR A 117 -6.27 20.68 13.67
C THR A 117 -5.36 21.25 12.58
N LEU A 118 -5.42 20.62 11.40
CA LEU A 118 -4.67 21.04 10.20
C LEU A 118 -3.13 20.93 10.26
N ASP A 119 -2.55 20.43 11.35
CA ASP A 119 -1.12 20.18 11.47
C ASP A 119 -0.58 19.20 10.42
N THR A 120 0.70 19.34 10.08
CA THR A 120 1.43 18.27 9.40
C THR A 120 1.85 17.20 10.41
N VAL A 121 1.18 16.06 10.36
CA VAL A 121 1.41 14.94 11.27
C VAL A 121 2.30 13.90 10.60
N THR A 122 3.31 13.41 11.33
CA THR A 122 4.16 12.30 10.93
C THR A 122 3.68 11.01 11.58
N PHE A 123 3.42 10.00 10.75
CA PHE A 123 3.09 8.64 11.16
C PHE A 123 4.23 7.68 10.83
N SER A 124 4.90 7.21 11.86
CA SER A 124 6.04 6.30 11.75
C SER A 124 5.61 4.88 12.04
N ILE A 125 5.87 3.96 11.11
CA ILE A 125 5.63 2.53 11.28
C ILE A 125 6.91 1.73 11.18
N ARG A 126 7.02 0.71 12.02
CA ARG A 126 7.98 -0.38 11.85
C ARG A 126 7.27 -1.64 11.40
N VAL A 127 7.66 -2.17 10.24
CA VAL A 127 7.11 -3.37 9.63
C VAL A 127 8.12 -4.52 9.62
N GLU A 128 7.65 -5.73 9.89
CA GLU A 128 8.41 -6.98 9.74
C GLU A 128 7.88 -7.77 8.55
N ARG A 129 8.79 -8.20 7.67
CA ARG A 129 8.53 -9.13 6.58
C ARG A 129 8.64 -10.55 7.11
N LEU A 130 7.50 -11.20 7.33
CA LEU A 130 7.42 -12.54 7.93
C LEU A 130 8.02 -13.64 7.03
N HIS A 131 8.17 -13.35 5.74
CA HIS A 131 8.56 -14.30 4.70
C HIS A 131 9.99 -14.11 4.18
N ALA A 132 10.68 -13.02 4.55
CA ALA A 132 11.90 -12.55 3.90
C ALA A 132 12.99 -13.63 3.79
N ALA A 133 13.29 -14.33 4.89
CA ALA A 133 14.32 -15.37 4.91
C ALA A 133 14.01 -16.53 3.95
N ARG A 134 12.76 -17.00 3.91
CA ARG A 134 12.34 -18.10 3.04
C ARG A 134 12.32 -17.69 1.57
N PHE A 135 11.88 -16.48 1.30
CA PHE A 135 11.88 -15.94 -0.05
C PHE A 135 13.30 -15.84 -0.62
N LEU A 136 14.24 -15.36 0.20
CA LEU A 136 15.65 -15.33 -0.15
C LEU A 136 16.19 -16.74 -0.46
N GLU A 137 15.94 -17.71 0.41
CA GLU A 137 16.34 -19.10 0.19
C GLU A 137 15.75 -19.69 -1.09
N GLY A 138 14.44 -19.48 -1.33
CA GLY A 138 13.76 -19.92 -2.54
C GLY A 138 14.38 -19.33 -3.81
N GLN A 139 14.68 -18.03 -3.81
CA GLN A 139 15.33 -17.37 -4.95
C GLN A 139 16.77 -17.88 -5.17
N LEU A 140 17.53 -18.11 -4.11
CA LEU A 140 18.87 -18.69 -4.20
C LEU A 140 18.84 -20.11 -4.80
N ASN A 141 17.86 -20.92 -4.39
CA ASN A 141 17.67 -22.26 -4.96
C ASN A 141 17.32 -22.22 -6.44
N ILE A 142 16.48 -21.28 -6.87
CA ILE A 142 16.16 -21.05 -8.29
C ILE A 142 17.42 -20.63 -9.07
N CYS A 143 18.22 -19.71 -8.52
CA CYS A 143 19.46 -19.24 -9.15
C CYS A 143 20.45 -20.40 -9.32
N LYS A 144 20.63 -21.22 -8.28
CA LYS A 144 21.49 -22.41 -8.31
C LYS A 144 21.01 -23.42 -9.36
N ALA A 145 19.71 -23.71 -9.41
CA ALA A 145 19.14 -24.64 -10.38
C ALA A 145 19.30 -24.14 -11.84
N ARG A 146 19.22 -22.82 -12.05
CA ARG A 146 19.33 -22.18 -13.37
C ARG A 146 20.75 -21.73 -13.73
N LYS A 147 21.74 -21.96 -12.86
CA LYS A 147 23.12 -21.45 -13.01
C LYS A 147 23.17 -19.94 -13.29
N MET A 148 22.30 -19.18 -12.61
CA MET A 148 22.19 -17.73 -12.72
C MET A 148 22.90 -17.05 -11.54
N ASP A 149 23.53 -15.90 -11.77
CA ASP A 149 24.08 -15.08 -10.70
C ASP A 149 22.94 -14.52 -9.83
N PRO A 150 22.90 -14.83 -8.51
CA PRO A 150 21.91 -14.29 -7.59
C PRO A 150 21.83 -12.77 -7.59
N ARG A 151 22.93 -12.05 -7.82
CA ARG A 151 22.96 -10.58 -7.83
C ARG A 151 22.05 -10.02 -8.93
N ILE A 152 22.06 -10.63 -10.10
CA ILE A 152 21.23 -10.23 -11.24
C ILE A 152 19.76 -10.53 -10.95
N ALA A 153 19.46 -11.72 -10.41
CA ALA A 153 18.09 -12.11 -10.07
C ALA A 153 17.49 -11.22 -8.97
N MET A 154 18.29 -10.86 -7.97
CA MET A 154 17.85 -10.02 -6.84
C MET A 154 17.73 -8.54 -7.20
N ALA A 155 18.50 -8.04 -8.16
CA ALA A 155 18.40 -6.65 -8.61
C ALA A 155 17.05 -6.33 -9.28
N ALA A 156 16.40 -7.33 -9.86
CA ALA A 156 15.06 -7.21 -10.44
C ALA A 156 13.94 -7.45 -9.41
N TYR A 157 14.26 -7.61 -8.13
CA TYR A 157 13.24 -7.82 -7.10
C TYR A 157 12.62 -6.49 -6.67
N HIS A 158 11.29 -6.48 -6.70
CA HIS A 158 10.46 -5.35 -6.31
C HIS A 158 9.13 -5.91 -5.84
N GLU A 159 8.74 -5.51 -4.64
CA GLU A 159 7.53 -5.92 -3.97
C GLU A 159 6.74 -4.67 -3.57
N GLY A 160 5.63 -4.44 -4.27
CA GLY A 160 4.80 -3.24 -4.11
C GLY A 160 3.75 -3.38 -3.01
N TRP A 161 3.75 -2.43 -2.08
CA TRP A 161 2.79 -2.29 -0.99
C TRP A 161 2.24 -0.87 -0.96
N TRP A 162 1.05 -0.72 -0.39
CA TRP A 162 0.40 0.57 -0.15
C TRP A 162 0.05 0.69 1.32
N ILE A 163 0.38 1.82 1.92
CA ILE A 163 -0.05 2.16 3.28
C ILE A 163 -1.16 3.21 3.15
N LEU A 164 -2.36 2.84 3.57
CA LEU A 164 -3.55 3.70 3.53
C LEU A 164 -3.89 4.08 4.97
N ILE A 165 -3.91 5.37 5.28
CA ILE A 165 -4.30 5.88 6.59
C ILE A 165 -5.65 6.56 6.47
N ARG A 166 -6.59 6.17 7.33
CA ARG A 166 -7.90 6.80 7.47
C ARG A 166 -8.09 7.33 8.87
N ALA A 167 -8.86 8.40 9.01
CA ALA A 167 -9.26 8.93 10.31
C ALA A 167 -10.77 8.83 10.46
N LYS A 168 -11.22 8.20 11.56
CA LYS A 168 -12.63 8.16 11.99
C LYS A 168 -12.78 8.98 13.26
N LEU A 169 -13.66 9.98 13.23
CA LEU A 169 -14.02 10.74 14.44
C LEU A 169 -14.81 9.82 15.39
N ILE A 170 -14.33 9.67 16.62
CA ILE A 170 -15.02 8.91 17.67
C ILE A 170 -15.92 9.86 18.47
N LYS A 171 -15.36 11.01 18.87
CA LYS A 171 -16.07 11.99 19.69
C LYS A 171 -15.53 13.40 19.41
N PRO A 172 -16.37 14.39 19.08
CA PRO A 172 -15.93 15.78 18.92
C PRO A 172 -15.52 16.38 20.27
N LEU A 173 -14.53 17.27 20.24
CA LEU A 173 -14.19 18.13 21.38
C LEU A 173 -15.12 19.36 21.37
N ASN A 174 -15.48 19.88 22.54
CA ASN A 174 -16.20 21.16 22.70
C ASN A 174 -17.51 21.35 21.90
N GLY A 175 -18.16 20.27 21.46
CA GLY A 175 -19.37 20.36 20.64
C GLY A 175 -19.13 20.87 19.21
N ALA A 176 -17.88 20.83 18.73
CA ALA A 176 -17.51 21.18 17.37
C ALA A 176 -18.37 20.40 16.36
N LYS A 177 -19.00 21.13 15.44
CA LYS A 177 -19.77 20.56 14.33
C LYS A 177 -18.83 20.36 13.15
N SER A 178 -19.01 19.26 12.42
CA SER A 178 -18.32 19.01 11.15
C SER A 178 -18.43 20.24 10.25
N SER A 179 -17.30 20.69 9.71
CA SER A 179 -17.27 21.70 8.65
C SER A 179 -18.01 21.16 7.41
N LYS A 180 -18.53 22.07 6.59
CA LYS A 180 -19.08 21.73 5.27
C LYS A 180 -17.93 21.37 4.32
N PRO A 181 -18.18 20.54 3.29
CA PRO A 181 -17.15 20.15 2.34
C PRO A 181 -16.52 21.38 1.67
N THR A 182 -15.20 21.47 1.77
CA THR A 182 -14.43 22.67 1.41
C THR A 182 -13.92 22.66 -0.03
N SER A 183 -13.83 21.51 -0.70
CA SER A 183 -13.35 21.44 -2.08
C SER A 183 -14.46 21.17 -3.11
N ALA A 184 -14.28 21.69 -4.33
CA ALA A 184 -15.14 21.38 -5.47
C ALA A 184 -15.19 19.88 -5.80
N VAL A 185 -14.13 19.14 -5.44
CA VAL A 185 -14.07 17.67 -5.57
C VAL A 185 -14.95 17.01 -4.52
N ASP A 186 -14.91 17.46 -3.25
CA ASP A 186 -15.81 16.96 -2.21
C ASP A 186 -17.29 17.21 -2.59
N GLN A 187 -17.60 18.37 -3.16
CA GLN A 187 -18.95 18.73 -3.62
C GLN A 187 -19.44 17.87 -4.80
N LEU A 188 -18.54 17.35 -5.64
CA LEU A 188 -18.88 16.43 -6.72
C LEU A 188 -19.11 15.00 -6.23
N ILE A 189 -18.50 14.63 -5.09
CA ILE A 189 -18.56 13.28 -4.49
C ILE A 189 -19.74 13.14 -3.52
N ASP A 190 -20.26 14.24 -2.96
CA ASP A 190 -21.45 14.25 -2.09
C ASP A 190 -22.77 13.80 -2.76
N GLY A 191 -22.73 13.39 -4.02
CA GLY A 191 -23.86 12.72 -4.68
C GLY A 191 -24.06 11.30 -4.15
N GLU A 192 -24.98 11.14 -3.18
CA GLU A 192 -25.66 9.90 -2.76
C GLU A 192 -24.82 8.65 -2.39
N ALA A 193 -23.48 8.71 -2.43
CA ALA A 193 -22.64 7.63 -1.96
C ALA A 193 -22.64 7.60 -0.42
N GLU A 194 -22.88 6.43 0.18
CA GLU A 194 -22.64 6.19 1.61
C GLU A 194 -21.17 6.50 1.91
N GLN A 195 -20.86 7.75 2.28
CA GLN A 195 -19.52 8.13 2.69
C GLN A 195 -19.12 7.28 3.89
N SER A 196 -18.08 6.48 3.72
CA SER A 196 -17.44 5.76 4.81
C SER A 196 -17.17 6.73 5.96
N ASP A 197 -17.56 6.37 7.20
CA ASP A 197 -17.29 7.15 8.42
C ASP A 197 -15.81 7.54 8.64
N ALA A 198 -14.89 6.96 7.85
CA ALA A 198 -13.45 7.15 7.95
C ALA A 198 -12.89 7.76 6.66
N LYS A 199 -12.44 9.02 6.71
CA LYS A 199 -11.86 9.76 5.58
C LYS A 199 -10.43 9.30 5.31
N LEU A 200 -10.05 9.14 4.03
CA LEU A 200 -8.66 8.87 3.65
C LEU A 200 -7.81 10.11 3.93
N MET A 201 -6.73 9.92 4.71
CA MET A 201 -5.77 10.97 5.06
C MET A 201 -4.57 10.94 4.12
N VAL A 202 -4.04 9.74 3.87
CA VAL A 202 -2.91 9.53 2.96
C VAL A 202 -2.94 8.12 2.38
N ALA A 203 -2.48 8.00 1.14
CA ALA A 203 -2.17 6.74 0.48
C ALA A 203 -0.73 6.78 -0.03
N TYR A 204 0.12 5.92 0.52
CA TYR A 204 1.56 5.96 0.26
C TYR A 204 2.06 4.66 -0.38
N PRO A 205 2.74 4.74 -1.54
CA PRO A 205 3.38 3.57 -2.15
C PRO A 205 4.69 3.24 -1.43
N MET A 206 4.82 2.00 -0.95
CA MET A 206 6.05 1.44 -0.41
C MET A 206 6.58 0.34 -1.34
N ILE A 207 7.84 0.45 -1.77
CA ILE A 207 8.50 -0.58 -2.58
C ILE A 207 9.60 -1.23 -1.75
N VAL A 208 9.52 -2.55 -1.60
CA VAL A 208 10.62 -3.33 -1.04
C VAL A 208 11.50 -3.84 -2.18
N SER A 209 12.71 -3.30 -2.28
CA SER A 209 13.73 -3.69 -3.25
C SER A 209 14.72 -4.73 -2.72
N SER A 210 14.89 -4.80 -1.39
CA SER A 210 15.80 -5.75 -0.75
C SER A 210 15.06 -6.98 -0.23
N ILE A 211 15.26 -8.12 -0.91
CA ILE A 211 14.62 -9.39 -0.55
C ILE A 211 15.05 -9.90 0.84
N SER A 212 16.28 -9.59 1.28
CA SER A 212 16.83 -10.08 2.55
C SER A 212 16.46 -9.23 3.77
N LYS A 213 16.08 -7.97 3.56
CA LYS A 213 15.78 -7.04 4.65
C LYS A 213 14.51 -7.49 5.38
N LYS A 214 14.65 -7.87 6.66
CA LYS A 214 13.55 -8.38 7.48
C LYS A 214 12.65 -7.27 8.04
N PHE A 215 13.24 -6.14 8.43
CA PHE A 215 12.52 -5.01 9.03
C PHE A 215 12.63 -3.78 8.15
N GLY A 216 11.55 -2.99 8.07
CA GLY A 216 11.52 -1.68 7.44
C GLY A 216 10.88 -0.66 8.36
N GLU A 217 11.30 0.59 8.21
CA GLU A 217 10.67 1.74 8.85
C GLU A 217 10.19 2.69 7.77
N VAL A 218 8.98 3.23 7.94
CA VAL A 218 8.36 4.17 7.01
C VAL A 218 7.75 5.30 7.84
N ALA A 219 8.10 6.54 7.50
CA ALA A 219 7.47 7.74 8.05
C ALA A 219 6.62 8.39 6.98
N LEU A 220 5.37 8.72 7.31
CA LEU A 220 4.37 9.25 6.39
C LEU A 220 3.89 10.59 6.92
N LYS A 221 3.91 11.64 6.10
CA LYS A 221 3.35 12.94 6.47
C LYS A 221 1.95 13.10 5.89
N PHE A 222 1.02 13.61 6.69
CA PHE A 222 -0.32 13.98 6.24
C PHE A 222 -0.92 15.08 7.12
N GLN A 223 -1.92 15.78 6.61
CA GLN A 223 -2.58 16.85 7.34
C GLN A 223 -3.59 16.30 8.35
N ALA A 224 -3.54 16.76 9.61
CA ALA A 224 -4.52 16.40 10.63
C ALA A 224 -5.95 16.78 10.24
N PRO A 225 -6.98 16.09 10.77
CA PRO A 225 -8.37 16.50 10.61
C PRO A 225 -8.61 17.95 11.02
N ASP A 226 -9.59 18.59 10.39
CA ASP A 226 -9.96 20.00 10.60
C ASP A 226 -10.93 20.21 11.76
N VAL A 227 -11.44 19.13 12.35
CA VAL A 227 -12.35 19.17 13.50
C VAL A 227 -11.62 18.67 14.75
N PRO A 228 -11.61 19.41 15.86
CA PRO A 228 -10.99 18.94 17.09
C PRO A 228 -11.82 17.79 17.70
N GLY A 229 -11.14 16.75 18.16
CA GLY A 229 -11.81 15.56 18.69
C GLY A 229 -10.89 14.37 18.92
N LYS A 230 -11.49 13.30 19.43
CA LYS A 230 -10.82 12.00 19.57
C LYS A 230 -11.02 11.19 18.30
N TYR A 231 -9.92 10.78 17.67
CA TYR A 231 -9.91 10.06 16.40
C TYR A 231 -9.37 8.64 16.55
N LYS A 232 -9.93 7.72 15.77
CA LYS A 232 -9.34 6.42 15.46
C LYS A 232 -8.65 6.52 14.10
N PHE A 233 -7.33 6.41 14.10
CA PHE A 233 -6.53 6.27 12.88
C PHE A 233 -6.44 4.80 12.51
N ILE A 234 -6.96 4.44 11.34
CA ILE A 234 -6.97 3.08 10.81
C ILE A 234 -5.93 3.01 9.71
N VAL A 235 -5.02 2.05 9.82
CA VAL A 235 -3.94 1.84 8.85
C VAL A 235 -4.16 0.50 8.17
N ASP A 236 -4.40 0.56 6.87
CA ASP A 236 -4.53 -0.61 6.01
C ASP A 236 -3.26 -0.71 5.15
N ILE A 237 -2.53 -1.82 5.26
CA ILE A 237 -1.37 -2.13 4.43
C ILE A 237 -1.81 -3.15 3.38
N LYS A 238 -1.87 -2.73 2.12
CA LYS A 238 -2.35 -3.54 1.00
C LYS A 238 -1.22 -3.93 0.06
N SER A 239 -1.21 -5.18 -0.40
CA SER A 239 -0.24 -5.60 -1.41
C SER A 239 -0.75 -5.31 -2.82
N ALA A 240 0.12 -4.77 -3.67
CA ALA A 240 -0.13 -4.68 -5.11
C ALA A 240 0.35 -5.92 -5.87
N GLU A 241 0.87 -6.93 -5.16
CA GLU A 241 1.50 -8.14 -5.71
C GLU A 241 0.86 -9.45 -5.22
N TYR A 242 0.20 -9.44 -4.05
CA TYR A 242 -0.28 -10.64 -3.36
C TYR A 242 -1.73 -10.49 -2.89
N LEU A 243 -2.56 -11.52 -3.10
CA LEU A 243 -3.92 -11.56 -2.55
C LEU A 243 -3.93 -12.16 -1.15
N GLY A 244 -4.78 -11.63 -0.27
CA GLY A 244 -4.95 -12.12 1.11
C GLY A 244 -3.76 -11.85 2.04
N ALA A 245 -2.84 -10.98 1.61
CA ALA A 245 -1.60 -10.61 2.30
C ALA A 245 -1.72 -9.34 3.16
N ASP A 246 -2.87 -8.67 3.08
CA ASP A 246 -3.11 -7.38 3.71
C ASP A 246 -2.97 -7.45 5.24
N ALA A 247 -2.55 -6.32 5.82
CA ALA A 247 -2.46 -6.14 7.27
C ALA A 247 -3.24 -4.88 7.67
N LYS A 248 -3.76 -4.89 8.89
CA LYS A 248 -4.50 -3.77 9.46
C LYS A 248 -4.04 -3.49 10.88
N THR A 249 -3.88 -2.22 11.22
CA THR A 249 -3.67 -1.78 12.60
C THR A 249 -4.47 -0.51 12.86
N GLU A 250 -4.69 -0.19 14.13
CA GLU A 250 -5.47 0.97 14.54
C GLU A 250 -4.75 1.66 15.70
N LEU A 251 -4.80 2.99 15.74
CA LEU A 251 -4.42 3.75 16.92
C LEU A 251 -5.43 4.86 17.21
N THR A 252 -5.41 5.36 18.43
CA THR A 252 -6.30 6.44 18.87
C THR A 252 -5.47 7.62 19.31
N ALA A 253 -5.82 8.82 18.84
CA ALA A 253 -5.19 10.06 19.24
C ALA A 253 -6.23 11.17 19.40
N THR A 254 -5.87 12.21 20.15
CA THR A 254 -6.69 13.41 20.32
C THR A 254 -6.12 14.50 19.43
N VAL A 255 -6.98 15.12 18.64
CA VAL A 255 -6.70 16.31 17.84
C VAL A 255 -7.30 17.49 18.59
N VAL A 256 -6.47 18.45 18.99
CA VAL A 256 -6.89 19.66 19.69
C VAL A 256 -7.12 20.81 18.72
N ASP A 257 -7.75 21.88 19.19
CA ASP A 257 -8.02 23.07 18.38
C ASP A 257 -6.73 23.89 18.22
N SER A 258 -6.38 24.25 16.99
CA SER A 258 -5.20 25.06 16.68
C SER A 258 -5.30 26.48 17.22
N GLU A 259 -6.50 27.06 17.34
CA GLU A 259 -6.67 28.46 17.78
C GLU A 259 -6.37 28.66 19.28
N GLY A 260 -6.34 27.58 20.06
CA GLY A 260 -6.13 27.62 21.51
C GLY A 260 -4.72 27.27 21.97
N LEU A 261 -3.77 27.08 21.04
CA LEU A 261 -2.41 26.65 21.36
C LEU A 261 -1.40 27.78 21.14
N GLU A 262 -0.59 28.06 22.16
CA GLU A 262 0.64 28.83 22.03
C GLU A 262 1.73 27.87 21.51
N ARG A 263 2.27 28.14 20.32
CA ARG A 263 3.31 27.33 19.67
C ARG A 263 4.52 28.17 19.34
N GLU A 264 5.69 27.54 19.38
CA GLU A 264 6.91 28.14 18.86
C GLU A 264 6.83 28.08 17.33
N GLU A 265 6.91 29.24 16.66
CA GLU A 265 6.97 29.27 15.19
C GLU A 265 8.25 28.57 14.74
N GLU A 266 8.13 27.44 14.02
CA GLU A 266 9.28 26.83 13.33
C GLU A 266 9.75 27.80 12.24
N GLU A 267 10.97 28.33 12.37
CA GLU A 267 11.64 29.04 11.27
C GLU A 267 11.78 28.07 10.09
N GLU A 268 11.17 28.42 8.94
CA GLU A 268 11.31 27.64 7.71
C GLU A 268 12.80 27.61 7.32
N ASP A 269 13.43 26.43 7.47
CA ASP A 269 14.79 26.17 7.03
C ASP A 269 14.80 26.18 5.48
N GLU A 270 15.05 27.36 4.90
CA GLU A 270 15.31 27.57 3.47
C GLU A 270 16.64 26.87 3.09
N GLY A 271 16.60 25.54 2.99
CA GLY A 271 17.75 24.71 2.66
C GLY A 271 18.07 24.70 1.16
N ASP A 272 18.95 25.63 0.77
CA ASP A 272 19.99 25.58 -0.27
C ASP A 272 19.82 24.60 -1.46
N GLU A 273 19.45 25.17 -2.61
CA GLU A 273 19.81 24.66 -3.94
C GLU A 273 21.32 24.85 -4.17
N ASP A 274 22.15 23.88 -3.77
CA ASP A 274 23.54 23.82 -4.25
C ASP A 274 23.73 22.73 -5.32
N ASP A 275 23.83 23.23 -6.56
CA ASP A 275 24.34 22.57 -7.74
C ASP A 275 25.77 22.04 -7.52
N GLU A 276 25.96 20.72 -7.55
CA GLU A 276 27.29 20.13 -7.82
C GLU A 276 27.34 19.48 -9.22
N GLU A 277 27.68 20.33 -10.21
CA GLU A 277 28.35 19.91 -11.45
C GLU A 277 29.70 19.25 -11.11
N VAL A 278 29.76 17.92 -11.12
CA VAL A 278 31.05 17.21 -11.12
C VAL A 278 31.66 17.28 -12.53
N LYS A 279 32.60 18.21 -12.67
CA LYS A 279 33.54 18.34 -13.78
C LYS A 279 34.28 17.01 -14.04
N LYS A 280 34.28 16.60 -15.31
CA LYS A 280 35.24 15.66 -15.88
C LYS A 280 36.63 16.30 -15.89
N GLU A 281 37.62 15.63 -15.33
CA GLU A 281 39.01 15.79 -15.77
C GLU A 281 39.72 14.43 -15.92
N LYS A 282 40.13 14.21 -17.18
CA LYS A 282 41.29 13.49 -17.75
C LYS A 282 41.57 12.04 -17.33
#